data_AF-A0A3Q0IT46-F1
#
_entry.id   AF-A0A3Q0IT46-F1
#
_cell.length_a   1.000
_cell.length_b   1.000
_cell.length_c   1.000
_cell.angle_alpha   90.00
_cell.angle_beta   90.00
_cell.angle_gamma   90.00
#
_symmetry.space_group_name_H-M   'P 1'
#
loop_
_entity.id
_entity.type
_entity.pdbx_description
1 polymer ?
#
loop_
_entity_poly.entity_id
_entity_poly.type
_entity_poly.pdbx_seq_one_letter_code
_entity_poly.pdbx_strand_id
1 'polypeptide(L)' 'MFVNLGHKSFKRRYCYLRREVDGTYILELHKDDKKGEAKATIVMDFCTEVVRVSLISHTGLYVVP' A
#
# COMPACT_ATOMS: atom_id res chain seq x y z
N MET A 1 13.70 -11.64 -5.71
CA MET A 1 14.04 -10.50 -6.58
C MET A 1 13.43 -9.27 -5.94
N PHE A 2 14.23 -8.44 -5.26
CA PHE A 2 13.72 -7.24 -4.60
C PHE A 2 13.18 -6.30 -5.68
N VAL A 3 11.88 -6.04 -5.64
CA VAL A 3 11.27 -4.96 -6.43
C VAL A 3 11.98 -3.69 -5.97
N ASN A 4 12.89 -3.20 -6.80
CA ASN A 4 13.53 -1.92 -6.59
C ASN A 4 12.41 -0.88 -6.52
N LEU A 5 11.96 -0.55 -5.32
CA LEU A 5 11.24 0.67 -5.02
C LEU A 5 12.26 1.82 -5.11
N GLY A 6 12.92 1.90 -6.26
CA GLY A 6 14.00 2.83 -6.54
C GLY A 6 13.42 4.23 -6.42
N HIS A 7 13.85 4.95 -5.39
CA HIS A 7 13.89 6.40 -5.31
C HIS A 7 12.72 7.15 -5.99
N LYS A 8 11.50 6.65 -5.84
CA LYS A 8 10.27 7.36 -6.21
C LYS A 8 9.91 8.18 -4.98
N SER A 9 9.95 9.50 -5.11
CA SER A 9 9.48 10.43 -4.09
C SER A 9 8.21 9.90 -3.42
N PHE A 10 8.25 9.76 -2.09
CA PHE A 10 7.10 9.31 -1.31
C PHE A 10 5.98 10.33 -1.49
N LYS A 11 4.90 9.92 -2.17
CA LYS A 11 3.70 10.75 -2.34
C LYS A 11 2.71 10.40 -1.26
N ARG A 12 2.17 11.41 -0.57
CA ARG A 12 1.00 11.23 0.29
C ARG A 12 -0.16 10.72 -0.57
N ARG A 13 -0.76 9.60 -0.16
CA ARG A 13 -1.92 8.97 -0.80
C ARG A 13 -3.02 8.78 0.22
N TYR A 14 -4.26 8.73 -0.26
CA TYR A 14 -5.39 8.31 0.56
C TYR A 14 -5.48 6.79 0.50
N CYS A 15 -5.29 6.12 1.63
CA CYS A 15 -5.37 4.66 1.72
C CYS A 15 -6.79 4.24 2.06
N TYR A 16 -7.33 3.29 1.31
CA TYR A 16 -8.67 2.75 1.49
C TYR A 16 -8.61 1.23 1.59
N LEU A 17 -8.94 0.68 2.76
CA LEU A 17 -9.04 -0.76 2.98
C LEU A 17 -10.49 -1.17 2.78
N ARG A 18 -10.74 -2.13 1.88
CA ARG A 18 -12.05 -2.76 1.69
C ARG A 18 -11.95 -4.28 1.83
N ARG A 19 -13.08 -4.90 2.18
CA ARG A 19 -13.23 -6.35 2.28
C ARG A 19 -14.17 -6.82 1.18
N GLU A 20 -13.74 -7.79 0.40
CA GLU A 20 -14.53 -8.42 -0.64
C GLU A 20 -15.50 -9.46 -0.06
N VAL A 21 -16.45 -9.90 -0.88
CA VAL A 21 -17.49 -10.87 -0.51
C VAL A 21 -16.89 -12.22 -0.11
N ASP A 22 -15.79 -12.62 -0.74
CA ASP A 22 -15.04 -13.84 -0.43
C ASP A 22 -14.21 -13.73 0.87
N GLY A 23 -14.19 -12.55 1.49
CA GLY A 23 -13.46 -12.26 2.71
C GLY A 23 -12.07 -11.66 2.49
N THR A 24 -11.58 -11.59 1.25
CA THR A 24 -10.28 -11.03 0.87
C THR A 24 -10.21 -9.55 1.25
N TYR A 25 -9.11 -9.12 1.86
CA TYR A 25 -8.87 -7.69 2.11
C TYR A 25 -8.04 -7.06 1.00
N ILE A 26 -8.50 -5.92 0.49
CA ILE A 26 -7.83 -5.15 -0.56
C ILE A 26 -7.54 -3.75 -0.04
N LEU A 27 -6.27 -3.36 -0.07
CA LEU A 27 -5.79 -2.02 0.24
C LEU A 27 -5.53 -1.25 -1.06
N GLU A 28 -6.27 -0.17 -1.26
CA GLU A 28 -6.13 0.72 -2.42
C GLU A 28 -5.49 2.05 -2.02
N LEU A 29 -4.63 2.58 -2.89
CA LEU A 29 -3.97 3.87 -2.70
C LEU A 29 -4.46 4.86 -3.75
N HIS A 30 -5.17 5.89 -3.30
CA HIS A 30 -5.80 6.92 -4.13
C HIS A 30 -5.02 8.24 -4.07
N LYS A 31 -5.22 9.12 -5.06
CA LYS A 31 -4.64 10.47 -5.04
C LYS A 31 -5.14 11.27 -3.82
N ASP A 32 -6.42 11.16 -3.55
CA ASP A 32 -7.16 11.90 -2.53
C ASP A 32 -8.38 11.07 -2.07
N ASP A 33 -9.15 11.60 -1.12
CA ASP A 33 -10.30 10.94 -0.48
C ASP A 33 -11.52 10.79 -1.41
N LYS A 34 -11.50 11.41 -2.59
CA LYS A 34 -12.56 11.26 -3.60
C LYS A 34 -12.57 9.86 -4.24
N LYS A 35 -11.60 9.00 -3.89
CA LYS A 35 -11.48 7.60 -4.33
C LYS A 35 -11.66 7.45 -5.85
N GLY A 36 -10.91 8.24 -6.61
CA GLY A 36 -10.85 8.14 -8.08
C GLY A 36 -10.16 6.84 -8.53
N GLU A 37 -9.43 6.90 -9.64
CA GLU A 37 -8.63 5.75 -10.09
C GLU A 37 -7.53 5.41 -9.05
N ALA A 38 -7.54 4.14 -8.60
CA ALA A 38 -6.51 3.61 -7.70
C ALA A 38 -5.13 3.67 -8.36
N LYS A 39 -4.15 4.21 -7.64
CA LYS A 39 -2.76 4.34 -8.09
C LYS A 39 -1.91 3.15 -7.71
N ALA A 40 -2.34 2.37 -6.74
CA ALA A 40 -1.83 1.06 -6.42
C ALA A 40 -2.93 0.26 -5.68
N THR A 41 -2.88 -1.05 -5.83
CA THR A 41 -3.77 -2.01 -5.19
C THR A 41 -2.93 -3.13 -4.61
N ILE A 42 -3.16 -3.46 -3.35
CA ILE A 42 -2.44 -4.50 -2.61
C ILE A 42 -3.51 -5.47 -2.10
N VAL A 43 -3.42 -6.74 -2.52
CA VAL A 43 -4.26 -7.81 -2.00
C VAL A 43 -3.56 -8.35 -0.75
N MET A 44 -4.20 -8.17 0.40
CA MET A 44 -3.58 -8.45 1.70
C MET A 44 -3.26 -9.93 1.91
N ASP A 45 -3.99 -10.82 1.24
CA ASP A 45 -3.80 -12.28 1.35
C ASP A 45 -2.47 -12.75 0.77
N PHE A 46 -1.86 -11.97 -0.14
CA PHE A 46 -0.52 -12.25 -0.65
C PHE A 46 0.59 -11.65 0.21
N CYS A 47 0.25 -10.92 1.28
CA CYS A 47 1.24 -10.22 2.09
C CYS A 47 1.72 -11.13 3.22
N THR A 48 3.00 -11.49 3.23
CA THR A 48 3.54 -12.41 4.26
C THR A 48 3.95 -11.69 5.54
N GLU A 49 4.35 -10.42 5.44
CA GLU A 49 4.83 -9.64 6.57
C GLU A 49 4.56 -8.14 6.37
N VAL A 50 4.33 -7.43 7.47
CA VAL A 50 4.24 -5.98 7.52
C VAL A 50 5.41 -5.44 8.33
N VAL A 51 6.41 -4.90 7.64
CA VAL A 51 7.58 -4.31 8.29
C VAL A 51 7.35 -2.82 8.51
N ARG A 52 7.42 -2.38 9.76
CA ARG A 52 7.44 -0.95 10.10
C ARG A 52 8.84 -0.41 9.81
N VAL A 53 8.95 0.44 8.80
CA VAL A 53 10.20 1.14 8.51
C VAL A 53 10.04 2.60 8.90
N SER A 54 10.86 3.03 9.86
CA SER A 54 11.00 4.42 10.25
C SER A 54 12.13 5.04 9.44
N LEU A 55 11.81 5.63 8.28
CA LEU A 55 12.76 6.53 7.63
C LEU A 55 12.73 7.85 8.41
N ILE A 56 13.89 8.49 8.55
CA ILE A 56 14.15 9.69 9.40
C ILE A 56 13.17 10.86 9.11
N SER A 57 12.39 10.80 8.03
CA SER A 57 11.32 11.74 7.67
C SER A 57 9.90 11.14 7.47
N HIS A 58 9.74 9.81 7.34
CA HIS A 58 8.44 9.17 7.05
C HIS A 58 8.35 7.72 7.58
N THR A 59 7.26 7.40 8.27
CA THR A 59 6.87 6.01 8.58
C THR A 59 6.25 5.36 7.33
N GLY A 60 6.88 4.31 6.82
CA GLY A 60 6.41 3.52 5.69
C GLY A 60 6.07 2.08 6.11
N LEU A 61 5.09 1.48 5.45
CA LEU A 61 4.82 0.05 5.52
C LEU A 61 5.41 -0.60 4.27
N TYR A 62 6.33 -1.56 4.46
CA TYR A 62 6.78 -2.42 3.37
C TYR A 62 5.94 -3.68 3.42
N VAL A 63 5.23 -3.92 2.33
CA VAL A 63 4.45 -5.13 2.12
C VAL A 63 5.28 -6.05 1.24
N VAL A 64 5.65 -7.21 1.78
CA VAL A 64 6.34 -8.26 1.02
C VAL A 64 5.27 -9.16 0.39
N PRO A 65 5.14 -9.18 -0.96
CA PRO A 65 4.30 -10.13 -1.65
C PRO A 65 4.91 -11.54 -1.70
#